data_AF-A0A9K3E768-F1
#
_entry.id   AF-A0A9K3E768-F1
#
_cell.length_a   1.000
_cell.length_b   1.000
_cell.length_c   1.000
_cell.angle_alpha   90.00
_cell.angle_beta   90.00
_cell.angle_gamma   90.00
#
_symmetry.space_group_name_H-M   'P 1'
#
loop_
_entity.id
_entity.type
_entity.pdbx_description
1 polymer ?
#
loop_
_entity_poly.entity_id
_entity_poly.type
_entity_poly.pdbx_seq_one_letter_code
_entity_poly.pdbx_strand_id
1 'polypeptide(L)'
;MYIGSTGFRGLHHLVYEILDNAVDEAQAGFASKVDIVLLADGSVCITDNGRGIPIDLHPGSKKSGVETVLQNPIFYQLGLTFFYSSCVQKLEVTVWRDCKEC
;
A
#
# COMPACT_ATOMS: atom_id res chain seq x y z
N MET A 1 9.99 6.89 14.98
CA MET A 1 10.24 5.45 14.77
C MET A 1 8.95 4.85 14.23
N TYR A 2 9.02 4.11 13.11
CA TYR A 2 7.97 3.91 12.10
C TYR A 2 7.78 5.13 11.19
N ILE A 3 6.84 6.04 11.47
CA ILE A 3 6.59 7.22 10.61
C ILE A 3 7.45 8.45 10.94
N GLY A 4 8.51 8.29 11.74
CA GLY A 4 9.42 9.37 12.15
C GLY A 4 8.87 10.30 13.24
N SER A 5 7.66 10.87 13.06
CA SER A 5 7.01 11.82 13.96
C SER A 5 5.48 11.62 13.96
N THR A 6 4.75 12.18 14.92
CA THR A 6 3.27 12.26 14.89
C THR A 6 2.74 13.62 14.44
N GLY A 7 3.62 14.56 14.08
CA GLY A 7 3.26 15.84 13.47
C GLY A 7 3.12 15.74 11.94
N PHE A 8 3.06 16.89 11.28
CA PHE A 8 2.87 16.98 9.81
C PHE A 8 3.82 16.09 9.00
N ARG A 9 5.09 15.95 9.42
CA ARG A 9 6.06 15.11 8.71
C ARG A 9 5.64 13.64 8.71
N GLY A 10 5.17 13.10 9.84
CA GLY A 10 4.72 11.72 9.90
C GLY A 10 3.43 11.47 9.15
N LEU A 11 2.52 12.46 9.17
CA LEU A 11 1.30 12.39 8.38
C LEU A 11 1.60 12.26 6.88
N HIS A 12 2.50 13.09 6.34
CA HIS A 12 2.90 13.00 4.93
C HIS A 12 3.70 11.73 4.64
N HIS A 13 4.48 11.24 5.61
CA HIS A 13 5.23 10.00 5.45
C HIS A 13 4.33 8.79 5.21
N LEU A 14 3.15 8.73 5.87
CA LEU A 14 2.15 7.70 5.57
C LEU A 14 1.71 7.72 4.10
N VAL A 15 1.61 8.90 3.49
CA VAL A 15 1.28 9.07 2.07
C VAL A 15 2.44 8.61 1.19
N TYR A 16 3.66 9.04 1.51
CA TYR A 16 4.87 8.70 0.73
C TYR A 16 5.11 7.21 0.67
N GLU A 17 4.96 6.51 1.78
CA GLU A 17 5.18 5.07 1.82
C GLU A 17 4.21 4.33 0.86
N ILE A 18 2.94 4.76 0.76
CA ILE A 18 1.99 4.13 -0.20
C ILE A 18 2.37 4.52 -1.63
N LEU A 19 2.72 5.80 -1.83
CA LEU A 19 3.16 6.31 -3.13
C LEU A 19 4.41 5.62 -3.65
N ASP A 20 5.37 5.30 -2.77
CA ASP A 20 6.65 4.68 -3.14
C ASP A 20 6.42 3.30 -3.77
N ASN A 21 5.46 2.51 -3.28
CA ASN A 21 5.09 1.24 -3.92
C ASN A 21 4.54 1.42 -5.35
N ALA A 22 3.75 2.48 -5.59
CA ALA A 22 3.27 2.82 -6.92
C ALA A 22 4.40 3.31 -7.84
N VAL A 23 5.37 4.06 -7.28
CA VAL A 23 6.57 4.50 -8.00
C VAL A 23 7.48 3.33 -8.34
N ASP A 24 7.61 2.34 -7.46
CA ASP A 24 8.39 1.12 -7.73
C ASP A 24 7.84 0.34 -8.94
N GLU A 25 6.51 0.26 -9.10
CA GLU A 25 5.90 -0.32 -10.30
C GLU A 25 6.27 0.49 -11.56
N ALA A 26 6.31 1.82 -11.47
CA ALA A 26 6.71 2.67 -12.58
C ALA A 26 8.22 2.52 -12.90
N GLN A 27 9.08 2.46 -11.88
CA GLN A 27 10.52 2.23 -12.03
C GLN A 27 10.82 0.86 -12.66
N ALA A 28 10.02 -0.15 -12.31
CA ALA A 28 10.10 -1.48 -12.91
C ALA A 28 9.48 -1.55 -14.32
N GLY A 29 8.90 -0.46 -14.83
CA GLY A 29 8.33 -0.35 -16.18
C GLY A 29 6.92 -0.92 -16.32
N PHE A 30 6.22 -1.16 -15.21
CA PHE A 30 4.88 -1.75 -15.19
C PHE A 30 3.75 -0.72 -15.01
N ALA A 31 4.03 0.43 -14.39
CA ALA A 31 3.10 1.54 -14.31
C ALA A 31 3.55 2.72 -15.19
N SER A 32 2.60 3.46 -15.73
CA SER A 32 2.84 4.70 -16.49
C SER A 32 2.09 5.90 -15.92
N LYS A 33 1.18 5.66 -14.97
CA LYS A 33 0.36 6.68 -14.33
C LYS A 33 0.16 6.36 -12.86
N VAL A 34 0.30 7.38 -12.03
CA VAL A 34 -0.10 7.37 -10.62
C VAL A 34 -0.94 8.62 -10.36
N ASP A 35 -2.15 8.43 -9.84
CA ASP A 35 -3.07 9.49 -9.44
C ASP A 35 -3.09 9.59 -7.91
N ILE A 36 -3.05 10.83 -7.38
CA ILE A 36 -3.13 11.12 -5.95
C ILE A 36 -4.28 12.10 -5.74
N VAL A 37 -5.24 11.74 -4.90
CA VAL A 37 -6.44 12.55 -4.63
C VAL A 37 -6.60 12.74 -3.13
N LEU A 38 -6.67 14.00 -2.70
CA LEU A 38 -7.12 14.36 -1.36
C LEU A 38 -8.66 14.40 -1.36
N LEU A 39 -9.27 13.52 -0.59
CA LEU A 39 -10.72 13.40 -0.50
C LEU A 39 -11.29 14.41 0.50
N ALA A 40 -12.58 14.72 0.36
CA ALA A 40 -13.25 15.75 1.16
C ALA A 40 -13.34 15.40 2.66
N ASP A 41 -13.23 14.12 3.01
CA ASP A 41 -13.19 13.63 4.40
C ASP A 41 -11.80 13.70 5.04
N GLY A 42 -10.80 14.20 4.32
CA GLY A 42 -9.42 14.29 4.77
C GLY A 42 -8.58 13.03 4.54
N SER A 43 -9.13 12.01 3.88
CA SER A 43 -8.36 10.84 3.44
C SER A 43 -7.58 11.12 2.15
N VAL A 44 -6.60 10.27 1.84
CA VAL A 44 -5.82 10.31 0.61
C VAL A 44 -6.02 9.01 -0.14
N CYS A 45 -6.40 9.10 -1.41
CA CYS A 45 -6.48 7.97 -2.33
C CYS A 45 -5.29 8.03 -3.28
N ILE A 46 -4.58 6.91 -3.42
CA ILE A 46 -3.49 6.73 -4.39
C ILE A 46 -3.87 5.59 -5.30
N THR A 47 -3.78 5.79 -6.61
CA THR A 47 -4.11 4.78 -7.62
C THR A 47 -3.01 4.72 -8.65
N ASP A 48 -2.51 3.52 -8.93
CA ASP A 48 -1.58 3.25 -10.03
C ASP A 48 -2.18 2.28 -11.05
N ASN A 49 -1.57 2.24 -12.24
CA ASN A 49 -1.92 1.29 -13.29
C ASN A 49 -0.85 0.20 -13.46
N GLY A 50 -0.16 -0.17 -12.38
CA GLY A 50 0.84 -1.23 -12.35
C GLY A 50 0.21 -2.63 -12.41
N ARG A 51 0.98 -3.64 -11.98
CA ARG A 51 0.54 -5.06 -12.00
C ARG A 51 -0.52 -5.38 -10.94
N GLY A 52 -0.69 -4.50 -9.95
CA GLY A 52 -1.49 -4.73 -8.76
C GLY A 52 -0.82 -5.70 -7.77
N ILE A 53 -1.24 -5.67 -6.51
CA ILE A 53 -0.73 -6.57 -5.47
C ILE A 53 -1.18 -8.02 -5.77
N PRO A 54 -0.36 -9.06 -5.51
CA PRO A 54 -0.77 -10.44 -5.74
C PRO A 54 -2.00 -10.84 -4.92
N ILE A 55 -3.02 -11.40 -5.57
CA ILE A 55 -4.29 -11.83 -4.94
C ILE A 55 -4.39 -13.34 -4.73
N ASP A 56 -3.48 -14.11 -5.34
CA ASP A 56 -3.47 -15.56 -5.21
C ASP A 56 -3.13 -16.01 -3.79
N LEU A 57 -3.67 -17.16 -3.40
CA LEU A 57 -3.38 -17.78 -2.11
C LEU A 57 -1.94 -18.27 -2.07
N HIS A 58 -1.20 -17.81 -1.08
CA HIS A 58 0.16 -18.28 -0.87
C HIS A 58 0.13 -19.71 -0.27
N PRO A 59 0.85 -20.69 -0.86
CA PRO A 59 0.68 -22.12 -0.54
C PRO A 59 0.88 -22.49 0.93
N GLY A 60 1.77 -21.77 1.63
CA GLY A 60 2.07 -22.04 3.04
C GLY A 60 1.14 -21.32 4.02
N SER A 61 0.85 -20.04 3.78
CA SER A 61 0.09 -19.19 4.71
C SER A 61 -1.43 -19.28 4.50
N LYS A 62 -1.88 -19.77 3.34
CA LYS A 62 -3.31 -19.80 2.93
C LYS A 62 -4.01 -18.44 3.00
N LYS A 63 -3.23 -17.36 2.95
CA LYS A 63 -3.70 -15.98 2.84
C LYS A 63 -3.38 -15.47 1.44
N SER A 64 -4.16 -14.51 0.93
CA SER A 64 -3.80 -13.84 -0.32
C SER A 64 -2.49 -13.06 -0.16
N GLY A 65 -1.83 -12.70 -1.26
CA GLY A 65 -0.68 -11.79 -1.21
C GLY A 65 -1.06 -10.45 -0.55
N VAL A 66 -2.21 -9.88 -0.91
CA VAL A 66 -2.77 -8.66 -0.28
C VAL A 66 -2.93 -8.82 1.22
N GLU A 67 -3.59 -9.88 1.70
CA GLU A 67 -3.75 -10.12 3.13
C GLU A 67 -2.41 -10.35 3.83
N THR A 68 -1.48 -11.02 3.17
CA THR A 68 -0.15 -11.28 3.72
C THR A 68 0.62 -9.98 3.91
N VAL A 69 0.57 -9.07 2.94
CA VAL A 69 1.23 -7.75 3.03
C VAL A 69 0.57 -6.86 4.09
N LEU A 70 -0.76 -6.92 4.23
CA LEU A 70 -1.48 -6.05 5.16
C LEU A 70 -1.48 -6.54 6.63
N GLN A 71 -1.31 -7.85 6.88
CA GLN A 71 -1.55 -8.44 8.20
C GLN A 71 -0.37 -9.19 8.84
N ASN A 72 0.72 -9.50 8.12
CA ASN A 72 1.69 -10.49 8.59
C ASN A 72 2.84 -9.88 9.43
N PRO A 73 2.96 -10.20 10.75
CA PRO A 73 3.94 -9.66 11.70
C PRO A 73 5.42 -9.74 11.26
N ILE A 74 5.77 -10.69 10.39
CA ILE A 74 7.16 -10.96 10.04
C ILE A 74 7.73 -9.92 9.07
N PHE A 75 6.89 -9.30 8.23
CA PHE A 75 7.32 -8.19 7.36
C PHE A 75 7.54 -6.89 8.13
N TYR A 76 7.07 -6.79 9.37
CA TYR A 76 7.22 -5.62 10.24
C TYR A 76 8.69 -5.39 10.67
N GLN A 77 9.56 -6.40 10.53
CA GLN A 77 10.95 -6.33 11.02
C GLN A 77 11.98 -5.96 9.93
N LEU A 78 11.60 -5.96 8.65
CA LEU A 78 12.55 -5.85 7.53
C LEU A 78 12.74 -4.44 6.96
N GLY A 79 12.11 -3.42 7.55
CA GLY A 79 12.30 -2.01 7.13
C GLY A 79 11.75 -1.68 5.74
N LEU A 80 11.13 -2.66 5.09
CA LEU A 80 10.15 -2.41 4.05
C LEU A 80 8.89 -1.92 4.75
N THR A 81 8.26 -0.95 4.11
CA THR A 81 6.95 -0.34 4.31
C THR A 81 5.91 -1.29 4.96
N PHE A 82 4.79 -0.79 5.50
CA PHE A 82 3.68 -1.58 6.10
C PHE A 82 3.60 -1.60 7.64
N PHE A 83 3.56 -0.41 8.23
CA PHE A 83 2.97 -0.14 9.57
C PHE A 83 1.62 0.63 9.51
N TYR A 84 1.03 0.78 8.32
CA TYR A 84 -0.11 1.69 8.09
C TYR A 84 -1.32 1.37 8.95
N SER A 85 -1.72 0.09 9.02
CA SER A 85 -2.95 -0.31 9.71
C SER A 85 -2.96 0.03 11.19
N SER A 86 -1.78 0.21 11.80
CA SER A 86 -1.64 0.64 13.19
C SER A 86 -1.64 2.17 13.38
N CYS A 87 -1.39 2.93 12.31
CA CYS A 87 -1.25 4.38 12.33
C CYS A 87 -2.41 5.13 11.66
N VAL A 88 -3.31 4.42 10.95
CA VAL A 88 -4.49 4.99 10.31
C VAL A 88 -5.77 4.45 10.93
N GLN A 89 -6.82 5.28 10.95
CA GLN A 89 -8.13 4.86 11.47
C GLN A 89 -8.85 3.88 10.52
N LYS A 90 -8.61 4.01 9.22
CA LYS A 90 -9.21 3.20 8.16
C LYS A 90 -8.22 3.10 7.00
N LEU A 91 -8.10 1.89 6.45
CA LEU A 91 -7.34 1.61 5.22
C LEU A 91 -8.22 0.76 4.32
N GLU A 92 -8.44 1.22 3.09
CA GLU A 92 -9.16 0.48 2.05
C GLU A 92 -8.20 0.25 0.89
N VAL A 93 -8.15 -0.98 0.40
CA VAL A 93 -7.30 -1.40 -0.71
C VAL A 93 -8.18 -2.13 -1.70
N THR A 94 -8.19 -1.66 -2.94
CA THR A 94 -8.87 -2.28 -4.07
C THR A 94 -7.81 -2.69 -5.08
N VAL A 95 -7.82 -3.94 -5.52
CA VAL A 95 -6.84 -4.44 -6.48
C VAL A 95 -7.55 -4.82 -7.78
N TRP A 96 -7.02 -4.35 -8.91
CA TRP A 96 -7.52 -4.72 -10.23
C TRP A 96 -6.48 -5.54 -10.98
N ARG A 97 -6.80 -6.81 -11.28
CA ARG A 97 -5.91 -7.75 -12.00
C ARG A 97 -6.74 -8.66 -12.90
N ASP A 98 -6.22 -9.00 -14.07
CA ASP A 98 -6.86 -9.94 -15.00
C ASP A 98 -8.32 -9.59 -15.31
N CYS A 99 -8.60 -8.29 -15.47
CA CYS A 99 -9.93 -7.71 -15.69
C CYS A 99 -10.94 -7.96 -14.56
N LYS A 100 -10.47 -8.23 -13.34
CA LYS A 100 -11.29 -8.44 -12.15
C LYS A 100 -10.87 -7.48 -11.03
N GLU A 101 -11.88 -6.94 -10.37
CA GLU A 101 -11.71 -6.21 -9.11
C GLU A 101 -11.75 -7.22 -7.96
N CYS A 102 -10.81 -7.10 -7.01
CA CYS A 102 -10.60 -7.98 -5.87
C CYS A 102 -10.36 -7.18 -4.59
#